data_AF-A0A0D6AZV1-F1
#
_entry.id   AF-A0A0D6AZV1-F1
#
_cell.length_a   1.000
_cell.length_b   1.000
_cell.length_c   1.000
_cell.angle_alpha   90.00
_cell.angle_beta   90.00
_cell.angle_gamma   90.00
#
_symmetry.space_group_name_H-M   'P 1'
#
loop_
_entity.id
_entity.type
_entity.pdbx_description
1 polymer ?
#
loop_
_entity_poly.entity_id
_entity_poly.type
_entity_poly.pdbx_seq_one_letter_code
_entity_poly.pdbx_strand_id
1 'polypeptide(L)'
;MPGHHGKFEYYYQKHSGDPIAIGSELSDLVFEWAWGAGKASFPEALFEAGMSKDCFLKSLVCEHLSKVTPGKREDFRTLPKEVDALSDIRPHAIITTNYDHSLEVIFEGYVPVTGQTIIRYNTNSFGEIFHIHGDVSEPSSIVLTREDYEEWKDKKKYISAKLLTYFAEHPVFIFGYGLGDPNVKEILRDIGELVADDTGLIDNVYQVIWVEDLPKNPPEQAVFFSRWQGVSHQCGIRTELPMGLRGTKEPVSFDICQPEASSRSGRKNNEAYSS
;
A
#
# COMPACT_ATOMS: atom_id res chain seq x y z
N MET A 1 22.72 -9.93 -31.76
CA MET A 1 21.54 -10.51 -31.06
C MET A 1 20.43 -9.48 -31.17
N PRO A 2 19.24 -9.79 -31.71
CA PRO A 2 18.13 -8.84 -31.69
C PRO A 2 17.85 -8.46 -30.24
N GLY A 3 17.81 -7.16 -29.95
CA GLY A 3 17.70 -6.65 -28.59
C GLY A 3 16.42 -7.15 -27.93
N HIS A 4 16.55 -7.72 -26.73
CA HIS A 4 15.40 -8.15 -25.92
C HIS A 4 14.66 -6.94 -25.30
N HIS A 5 15.01 -5.72 -25.74
CA HIS A 5 14.48 -4.46 -25.24
C HIS A 5 12.96 -4.43 -25.44
N GLY A 6 12.23 -4.26 -24.33
CA GLY A 6 10.81 -3.94 -24.35
C GLY A 6 9.83 -5.08 -24.08
N LYS A 7 10.28 -6.31 -23.79
CA LYS A 7 9.37 -7.39 -23.34
C LYS A 7 9.35 -7.49 -21.82
N PHE A 8 8.19 -7.24 -21.21
CA PHE A 8 8.02 -7.33 -19.75
C PHE A 8 8.43 -8.70 -19.20
N GLU A 9 8.10 -9.79 -19.92
CA GLU A 9 8.39 -11.16 -19.51
C GLU A 9 9.89 -11.43 -19.36
N TYR A 10 10.73 -10.75 -20.15
CA TYR A 10 12.19 -10.84 -20.01
C TYR A 10 12.65 -10.30 -18.66
N TYR A 11 12.21 -9.09 -18.30
CA TYR A 11 12.57 -8.46 -17.03
C TYR A 11 12.01 -9.22 -15.84
N TYR A 12 10.77 -9.71 -15.97
CA TYR A 12 10.13 -10.55 -14.96
C TYR A 12 10.96 -11.82 -14.67
N GLN A 13 11.39 -12.55 -15.71
CA GLN A 13 12.22 -13.74 -15.53
C GLN A 13 13.61 -13.40 -14.99
N LYS A 14 14.24 -12.34 -15.51
CA LYS A 14 15.60 -11.92 -15.13
C LYS A 14 15.68 -11.57 -13.64
N HIS A 15 14.66 -10.91 -13.10
CA HIS A 15 14.62 -10.46 -11.71
C HIS A 15 13.75 -11.36 -10.83
N SER A 16 13.39 -12.56 -11.29
CA SER A 16 12.55 -13.50 -10.54
C SER A 16 11.24 -12.87 -10.02
N GLY A 17 10.67 -11.94 -10.77
CA GLY A 17 9.46 -11.21 -10.43
C GLY A 17 9.63 -10.10 -9.39
N ASP A 18 10.85 -9.70 -9.01
CA ASP A 18 11.09 -8.56 -8.11
C ASP A 18 10.73 -7.23 -8.80
N PRO A 19 9.62 -6.56 -8.41
CA PRO A 19 9.19 -5.33 -9.06
C PRO A 19 10.16 -4.16 -8.85
N ILE A 20 10.89 -4.13 -7.74
CA ILE A 20 11.84 -3.05 -7.43
C ILE A 20 13.06 -3.15 -8.34
N ALA A 21 13.59 -4.36 -8.50
CA ALA A 21 14.70 -4.61 -9.41
C ALA A 21 14.32 -4.37 -10.88
N ILE A 22 13.09 -4.73 -11.27
CA ILE A 22 12.54 -4.41 -12.60
C ILE A 22 12.43 -2.89 -12.78
N GLY A 23 11.93 -2.16 -11.78
CA GLY A 23 11.83 -0.70 -11.79
C GLY A 23 13.19 -0.01 -12.04
N SER A 24 14.24 -0.43 -11.32
CA SER A 24 15.59 0.10 -11.54
C SER A 24 16.11 -0.20 -12.96
N GLU A 25 15.87 -1.38 -13.52
CA GLU A 25 16.31 -1.69 -14.88
C GLU A 25 15.51 -0.92 -15.95
N LEU A 26 14.20 -0.75 -15.75
CA LEU A 26 13.38 0.09 -16.62
C LEU A 26 13.83 1.55 -16.59
N SER A 27 14.28 2.04 -15.44
CA SER A 27 14.82 3.39 -15.29
C SER A 27 16.03 3.61 -16.20
N ASP A 28 16.98 2.69 -16.19
CA ASP A 28 18.17 2.76 -17.06
C ASP A 28 17.79 2.72 -18.55
N LEU A 29 16.83 1.88 -18.93
CA LEU A 29 16.37 1.76 -20.32
C LEU A 29 15.65 3.01 -20.82
N VAL A 30 14.76 3.56 -20.00
CA VAL A 30 14.01 4.79 -20.32
C VAL A 30 14.98 5.97 -20.39
N PHE A 31 15.97 6.03 -19.49
CA PHE A 31 17.02 7.04 -19.52
C PHE A 31 17.79 7.04 -20.86
N GLU A 32 18.31 5.87 -21.29
CA GLU A 32 19.01 5.74 -22.58
C GLU A 32 18.12 6.11 -23.76
N TRP A 33 16.85 5.68 -23.73
CA TRP A 33 15.88 6.04 -24.75
C TRP A 33 15.61 7.56 -24.77
N ALA A 34 15.44 8.19 -23.62
CA ALA A 34 15.18 9.63 -23.48
C ALA A 34 16.33 10.48 -24.05
N TRP A 35 17.58 10.08 -23.84
CA TRP A 35 18.75 10.78 -24.41
C TRP A 35 18.96 10.50 -25.91
N GLY A 36 18.29 9.48 -26.46
CA GLY A 36 18.30 9.13 -27.87
C GLY A 36 16.98 9.50 -28.58
N ALA A 37 16.25 8.49 -29.01
CA ALA A 37 15.05 8.65 -29.84
C ALA A 37 13.86 9.28 -29.09
N GLY A 38 13.83 9.19 -27.76
CA GLY A 38 12.75 9.68 -26.90
C GLY A 38 12.85 11.14 -26.50
N LYS A 39 13.90 11.87 -26.92
CA LYS A 39 14.18 13.22 -26.41
C LYS A 39 13.02 14.20 -26.56
N ALA A 40 12.28 14.11 -27.66
CA ALA A 40 11.14 14.98 -27.94
C ALA A 40 9.90 14.71 -27.05
N SER A 41 9.89 13.61 -26.30
CA SER A 41 8.78 13.23 -25.42
C SER A 41 8.85 13.89 -24.04
N PHE A 42 9.93 14.59 -23.73
CA PHE A 42 10.20 15.12 -22.40
C PHE A 42 10.52 16.63 -22.42
N PRO A 43 10.14 17.38 -21.37
CA PRO A 43 10.53 18.77 -21.24
C PRO A 43 12.05 18.91 -21.05
N GLU A 44 12.61 20.03 -21.52
CA GLU A 44 14.06 20.28 -21.55
C GLU A 44 14.69 20.28 -20.14
N ALA A 45 13.92 20.67 -19.12
CA ALA A 45 14.33 20.68 -17.71
C ALA A 45 14.74 19.28 -17.18
N LEU A 46 14.18 18.19 -17.72
CA LEU A 46 14.57 16.83 -17.29
C LEU A 46 15.97 16.42 -17.77
N PHE A 47 16.58 17.17 -18.70
CA PHE A 47 17.92 16.91 -19.23
C PHE A 47 19.02 17.70 -18.52
N GLU A 48 18.68 18.44 -17.46
CA GLU A 48 19.66 19.18 -16.66
C GLU A 48 20.54 18.24 -15.84
N ALA A 49 21.81 18.60 -15.63
CA ALA A 49 22.80 17.75 -14.97
C ALA A 49 22.48 17.41 -13.49
N GLY A 50 21.56 18.15 -12.86
CA GLY A 50 21.11 17.89 -11.49
C GLY A 50 19.97 16.88 -11.38
N MET A 51 19.41 16.42 -12.50
CA MET A 51 18.29 15.48 -12.51
C MET A 51 18.77 14.04 -12.32
N SER A 52 17.98 13.26 -11.58
CA SER A 52 18.19 11.84 -11.40
C SER A 52 17.77 11.05 -12.65
N LYS A 53 18.44 9.93 -12.94
CA LYS A 53 18.23 9.12 -14.16
C LYS A 53 16.78 8.63 -14.32
N ASP A 54 16.12 8.36 -13.21
CA ASP A 54 14.77 7.82 -13.09
C ASP A 54 13.66 8.85 -13.29
N CYS A 55 13.99 10.14 -13.39
CA CYS A 55 13.00 11.19 -13.60
C CYS A 55 12.17 10.98 -14.88
N PHE A 56 12.78 10.41 -15.94
CA PHE A 56 12.09 10.08 -17.18
C PHE A 56 11.06 8.98 -16.99
N LEU A 57 11.45 7.88 -16.32
CA LEU A 57 10.53 6.78 -16.01
C LEU A 57 9.38 7.27 -15.14
N LYS A 58 9.69 8.02 -14.08
CA LYS A 58 8.69 8.57 -13.16
C LYS A 58 7.72 9.52 -13.88
N SER A 59 8.21 10.37 -14.78
CA SER A 59 7.37 11.23 -15.61
C SER A 59 6.40 10.43 -16.48
N LEU A 60 6.87 9.36 -17.14
CA LEU A 60 6.00 8.49 -17.94
C LEU A 60 4.95 7.76 -17.09
N VAL A 61 5.35 7.27 -15.92
CA VAL A 61 4.45 6.60 -14.98
C VAL A 61 3.37 7.55 -14.50
N CYS A 62 3.73 8.77 -14.09
CA CYS A 62 2.77 9.77 -13.63
C CYS A 62 1.79 10.17 -14.73
N GLU A 63 2.29 10.38 -15.95
CA GLU A 63 1.44 10.68 -17.11
C GLU A 63 0.47 9.51 -17.41
N HIS A 64 0.96 8.27 -17.34
CA HIS A 64 0.13 7.10 -17.58
C HIS A 64 -0.95 6.94 -16.52
N LEU A 65 -0.57 6.97 -15.24
CA LEU A 65 -1.49 6.82 -14.11
C LEU A 65 -2.58 7.88 -14.15
N SER A 66 -2.21 9.15 -14.35
CA SER A 66 -3.17 10.26 -14.44
C SER A 66 -4.21 10.10 -15.56
N LYS A 67 -3.94 9.27 -16.58
CA LYS A 67 -4.89 8.97 -17.67
C LYS A 67 -5.80 7.77 -17.39
N VAL A 68 -5.33 6.80 -16.59
CA VAL A 68 -6.04 5.53 -16.39
C VAL A 68 -6.77 5.46 -15.05
N THR A 69 -6.39 6.30 -14.08
CA THR A 69 -7.04 6.35 -12.77
C THR A 69 -8.20 7.36 -12.77
N PRO A 70 -9.23 7.12 -11.95
CA PRO A 70 -10.30 8.09 -11.73
C PRO A 70 -9.77 9.48 -11.34
N GLY A 71 -10.23 10.51 -12.03
CA GLY A 71 -9.88 11.91 -11.73
C GLY A 71 -11.06 12.74 -11.21
N LYS A 72 -12.27 12.18 -11.23
CA LYS A 72 -13.51 12.82 -10.76
C LYS A 72 -14.53 11.78 -10.31
N ARG A 73 -15.50 12.22 -9.52
CA ARG A 73 -16.46 11.31 -8.88
C ARG A 73 -17.29 10.52 -9.89
N GLU A 74 -17.56 11.09 -11.07
CA GLU A 74 -18.30 10.44 -12.15
C GLU A 74 -17.57 9.23 -12.77
N ASP A 75 -16.25 9.15 -12.60
CA ASP A 75 -15.47 8.02 -13.11
C ASP A 75 -15.79 6.72 -12.33
N PHE A 76 -16.32 6.84 -11.11
CA PHE A 76 -16.75 5.71 -10.27
C PHE A 76 -18.19 5.24 -10.53
N ARG A 77 -18.81 5.63 -11.65
CA ARG A 77 -20.23 5.36 -11.98
C ARG A 77 -20.67 3.89 -11.90
N THR A 78 -19.75 2.93 -11.97
CA THR A 78 -20.06 1.49 -11.87
C THR A 78 -20.14 0.97 -10.44
N LEU A 79 -19.62 1.72 -9.46
CA LEU A 79 -19.53 1.35 -8.04
C LEU A 79 -19.98 2.50 -7.11
N PRO A 80 -21.14 3.15 -7.36
CA PRO A 80 -21.52 4.34 -6.61
C PRO A 80 -21.79 4.04 -5.12
N LYS A 81 -22.37 2.88 -4.81
CA LYS A 81 -22.72 2.51 -3.43
C LYS A 81 -21.47 2.25 -2.59
N GLU A 82 -20.47 1.60 -3.19
CA GLU A 82 -19.20 1.28 -2.57
C GLU A 82 -18.41 2.56 -2.30
N VAL A 83 -18.39 3.49 -3.26
CA VAL A 83 -17.74 4.80 -3.09
C VAL A 83 -18.43 5.64 -2.03
N ASP A 84 -19.76 5.67 -2.01
CA ASP A 84 -20.51 6.40 -0.99
C ASP A 84 -20.27 5.80 0.40
N ALA A 85 -20.32 4.47 0.54
CA ALA A 85 -20.03 3.78 1.79
C ALA A 85 -18.58 4.04 2.28
N LEU A 86 -17.61 4.03 1.36
CA LEU A 86 -16.20 4.31 1.67
C LEU A 86 -16.02 5.78 2.11
N SER A 87 -16.65 6.72 1.40
CA SER A 87 -16.63 8.16 1.70
C SER A 87 -17.23 8.46 3.08
N ASP A 88 -18.33 7.78 3.42
CA ASP A 88 -19.06 7.95 4.69
C ASP A 88 -18.25 7.52 5.93
N ILE A 89 -17.19 6.72 5.78
CA ILE A 89 -16.29 6.33 6.88
C ILE A 89 -15.63 7.56 7.52
N ARG A 90 -15.29 8.57 6.70
CA ARG A 90 -14.61 9.80 7.11
C ARG A 90 -13.44 9.53 8.07
N PRO A 91 -12.42 8.75 7.64
CA PRO A 91 -11.31 8.35 8.49
C PRO A 91 -10.49 9.56 8.97
N HIS A 92 -9.93 9.51 10.17
CA HIS A 92 -9.10 10.61 10.69
C HIS A 92 -7.93 10.95 9.75
N ALA A 93 -7.29 9.92 9.22
CA ALA A 93 -6.23 10.00 8.23
C ALA A 93 -6.28 8.78 7.31
N ILE A 94 -5.77 8.93 6.09
CA ILE A 94 -5.58 7.85 5.13
C ILE A 94 -4.10 7.78 4.79
N ILE A 95 -3.55 6.57 4.72
CA ILE A 95 -2.14 6.36 4.41
C ILE A 95 -2.09 5.37 3.26
N THR A 96 -1.39 5.75 2.18
CA THR A 96 -1.46 5.03 0.92
C THR A 96 -0.10 4.94 0.26
N THR A 97 0.16 3.80 -0.38
CA THR A 97 1.25 3.60 -1.34
C THR A 97 0.81 3.81 -2.79
N ASN A 98 -0.47 4.13 -3.02
CA ASN A 98 -0.97 4.49 -4.34
C ASN A 98 -0.43 5.88 -4.73
N TYR A 99 -0.16 6.05 -6.02
CA TYR A 99 0.38 7.31 -6.54
C TYR A 99 -0.72 8.25 -7.06
N ASP A 100 -1.90 7.74 -7.38
CA ASP A 100 -3.00 8.52 -7.96
C ASP A 100 -3.82 9.28 -6.92
N HIS A 101 -4.70 10.18 -7.38
CA HIS A 101 -5.56 11.00 -6.54
C HIS A 101 -7.00 10.49 -6.39
N SER A 102 -7.23 9.19 -6.58
CA SER A 102 -8.58 8.62 -6.46
C SER A 102 -9.16 8.80 -5.06
N LEU A 103 -8.32 8.80 -4.03
CA LEU A 103 -8.76 8.94 -2.64
C LEU A 103 -9.23 10.37 -2.36
N GLU A 104 -8.58 11.38 -2.90
CA GLU A 104 -8.94 12.80 -2.81
C GLU A 104 -10.31 13.05 -3.46
N VAL A 105 -10.59 12.33 -4.55
CA VAL A 105 -11.89 12.38 -5.23
C VAL A 105 -13.00 11.76 -4.37
N ILE A 106 -12.71 10.67 -3.67
CA ILE A 106 -13.67 9.96 -2.81
C ILE A 106 -13.89 10.71 -1.49
N PHE A 107 -12.82 11.24 -0.90
CA PHE A 107 -12.80 11.91 0.39
C PHE A 107 -12.67 13.42 0.21
N GLU A 108 -13.75 14.06 -0.26
CA GLU A 108 -13.78 15.50 -0.49
C GLU A 108 -13.40 16.30 0.76
N GLY A 109 -12.52 17.28 0.58
CA GLY A 109 -11.99 18.13 1.65
C GLY A 109 -10.77 17.56 2.38
N TYR A 110 -10.32 16.36 2.02
CA TYR A 110 -9.05 15.83 2.52
C TYR A 110 -7.87 16.47 1.79
N VAL A 111 -6.74 16.57 2.48
CA VAL A 111 -5.53 17.22 1.98
C VAL A 111 -4.45 16.17 1.70
N PRO A 112 -3.95 16.06 0.45
CA PRO A 112 -2.83 15.18 0.15
C PRO A 112 -1.54 15.72 0.79
N VAL A 113 -0.75 14.81 1.36
CA VAL A 113 0.53 15.08 2.00
C VAL A 113 1.59 14.18 1.40
N THR A 114 2.56 14.79 0.72
CA THR A 114 3.58 14.08 -0.06
C THR A 114 5.00 14.49 0.33
N GLY A 115 5.92 13.51 0.36
CA GLY A 115 7.36 13.72 0.48
C GLY A 115 7.80 14.37 1.81
N GLN A 116 8.72 15.35 1.74
CA GLN A 116 9.25 16.06 2.92
C GLN A 116 8.21 16.92 3.65
N THR A 117 7.06 17.16 3.02
CA THR A 117 5.94 17.91 3.61
C THR A 117 5.35 17.18 4.81
N ILE A 118 5.51 15.85 4.86
CA ILE A 118 5.09 15.04 6.00
C ILE A 118 5.79 15.50 7.29
N ILE A 119 7.04 15.98 7.20
CA ILE A 119 7.86 16.45 8.33
C ILE A 119 7.42 17.83 8.85
N ARG A 120 6.72 18.63 8.04
CA ARG A 120 6.48 20.06 8.32
C ARG A 120 5.05 20.43 8.73
N TYR A 121 4.12 19.47 8.73
CA TYR A 121 2.72 19.77 9.06
C TYR A 121 2.45 19.75 10.55
N ASN A 122 1.81 20.84 11.01
CA ASN A 122 1.45 21.06 12.41
C ASN A 122 0.31 20.11 12.79
N THR A 123 0.49 19.44 13.92
CA THR A 123 -0.29 18.32 14.44
C THR A 123 -1.66 18.77 14.93
N ASN A 124 -2.72 18.56 14.13
CA ASN A 124 -4.14 18.38 14.52
C ASN A 124 -5.12 18.53 13.33
N SER A 125 -4.68 18.31 12.09
CA SER A 125 -5.55 18.34 10.92
C SER A 125 -6.25 16.99 10.75
N PHE A 126 -7.56 16.95 10.97
CA PHE A 126 -8.41 15.85 10.50
C PHE A 126 -8.47 15.91 8.96
N GLY A 127 -8.44 14.74 8.31
CA GLY A 127 -8.62 14.66 6.86
C GLY A 127 -7.33 14.77 6.05
N GLU A 128 -6.26 14.10 6.47
CA GLU A 128 -4.99 14.04 5.73
C GLU A 128 -4.89 12.73 4.94
N ILE A 129 -4.38 12.79 3.70
CA ILE A 129 -4.04 11.63 2.87
C ILE A 129 -2.53 11.59 2.67
N PHE A 130 -1.84 10.64 3.29
CA PHE A 130 -0.39 10.50 3.20
C PHE A 130 -0.01 9.59 2.05
N HIS A 131 0.56 10.17 1.00
CA HIS A 131 1.20 9.44 -0.09
C HIS A 131 2.63 9.12 0.30
N ILE A 132 2.81 8.02 1.04
CA ILE A 132 4.13 7.66 1.58
C ILE A 132 5.12 7.29 0.48
N HIS A 133 4.64 6.95 -0.73
CA HIS A 133 5.45 6.61 -1.90
C HIS A 133 5.45 7.71 -2.98
N GLY A 134 5.05 8.93 -2.63
CA GLY A 134 4.88 9.99 -3.63
C GLY A 134 3.53 9.90 -4.33
N ASP A 135 3.24 10.92 -5.15
CA ASP A 135 2.02 10.97 -5.94
C ASP A 135 2.26 11.59 -7.33
N VAL A 136 1.30 11.40 -8.23
CA VAL A 136 1.41 11.79 -9.64
C VAL A 136 1.60 13.30 -9.87
N SER A 137 1.30 14.16 -8.90
CA SER A 137 1.52 15.61 -9.00
C SER A 137 2.99 16.01 -8.86
N GLU A 138 3.81 15.17 -8.22
CA GLU A 138 5.23 15.42 -8.01
C GLU A 138 6.04 14.19 -8.44
N PRO A 139 6.37 14.04 -9.74
CA PRO A 139 7.08 12.87 -10.25
C PRO A 139 8.38 12.56 -9.53
N SER A 140 9.10 13.57 -9.01
CA SER A 140 10.35 13.35 -8.27
C SER A 140 10.15 12.61 -6.93
N SER A 141 8.93 12.63 -6.38
CA SER A 141 8.59 12.00 -5.11
C SER A 141 8.30 10.50 -5.20
N ILE A 142 8.06 9.98 -6.41
CA ILE A 142 7.64 8.59 -6.65
C ILE A 142 8.70 7.60 -6.16
N VAL A 143 8.27 6.53 -5.50
CA VAL A 143 9.15 5.45 -5.02
C VAL A 143 8.99 4.20 -5.89
N LEU A 144 9.90 3.96 -6.83
CA LEU A 144 9.78 2.86 -7.81
C LEU A 144 11.05 2.04 -7.99
N THR A 145 12.22 2.66 -7.83
CA THR A 145 13.53 2.05 -8.05
C THR A 145 14.17 1.63 -6.73
N ARG A 146 15.16 0.73 -6.77
CA ARG A 146 15.92 0.34 -5.57
C ARG A 146 16.51 1.56 -4.85
N GLU A 147 17.05 2.50 -5.61
CA GLU A 147 17.59 3.75 -5.12
C GLU A 147 16.51 4.55 -4.35
N ASP A 148 15.29 4.62 -4.86
CA ASP A 148 14.17 5.26 -4.14
C ASP A 148 13.84 4.55 -2.82
N TYR A 149 13.78 3.22 -2.84
CA TYR A 149 13.48 2.43 -1.64
C TYR A 149 14.60 2.57 -0.59
N GLU A 150 15.86 2.71 -1.02
CA GLU A 150 16.99 2.98 -0.14
C GLU A 150 16.90 4.38 0.49
N GLU A 151 16.63 5.42 -0.31
CA GLU A 151 16.44 6.78 0.18
C GLU A 151 15.21 6.90 1.11
N TRP A 152 14.16 6.12 0.84
CA TRP A 152 12.94 6.13 1.63
C TRP A 152 13.16 5.62 3.06
N LYS A 153 14.08 4.67 3.27
CA LYS A 153 14.38 4.13 4.62
C LYS A 153 14.79 5.20 5.62
N ASP A 154 15.48 6.25 5.18
CA ASP A 154 15.85 7.36 6.05
C ASP A 154 14.64 8.25 6.40
N LYS A 155 13.73 8.43 5.44
CA LYS A 155 12.46 9.18 5.61
C LYS A 155 11.44 8.41 6.46
N LYS A 156 11.49 7.06 6.44
CA LYS A 156 10.60 6.15 7.18
C LYS A 156 10.47 6.50 8.65
N LYS A 157 11.57 6.88 9.31
CA LYS A 157 11.59 7.10 10.78
C LYS A 157 10.48 8.03 11.27
N TYR A 158 10.22 9.10 10.52
CA TYR A 158 9.18 10.06 10.86
C TYR A 158 7.77 9.47 10.60
N ILE A 159 7.60 8.79 9.47
CA ILE A 159 6.35 8.12 9.11
C ILE A 159 5.98 7.06 10.13
N SER A 160 6.93 6.21 10.54
CA SER A 160 6.76 5.22 11.60
C SER A 160 6.32 5.86 12.91
N ALA A 161 6.90 7.00 13.31
CA ALA A 161 6.52 7.68 14.55
C ALA A 161 5.07 8.21 14.50
N LYS A 162 4.67 8.86 13.40
CA LYS A 162 3.28 9.35 13.24
C LYS A 162 2.27 8.21 13.15
N LEU A 163 2.65 7.13 12.46
CA LEU A 163 1.87 5.90 12.39
C LEU A 163 1.68 5.24 13.75
N LEU A 164 2.73 5.13 14.56
CA LEU A 164 2.63 4.60 15.92
C LEU A 164 1.60 5.35 16.76
N THR A 165 1.59 6.68 16.68
CA THR A 165 0.57 7.50 17.34
C THR A 165 -0.83 7.19 16.84
N TYR A 166 -1.04 7.10 15.52
CA TYR A 166 -2.35 6.75 14.97
C TYR A 166 -2.83 5.36 15.38
N PHE A 167 -1.93 4.38 15.45
CA PHE A 167 -2.26 3.02 15.90
C PHE A 167 -2.64 2.96 17.38
N ALA A 168 -2.04 3.82 18.20
CA ALA A 168 -2.37 3.93 19.62
C ALA A 168 -3.71 4.66 19.87
N GLU A 169 -4.03 5.65 19.04
CA GLU A 169 -5.17 6.55 19.26
C GLU A 169 -6.44 6.17 18.46
N HIS A 170 -6.29 5.42 17.37
CA HIS A 170 -7.37 5.12 16.43
C HIS A 170 -7.39 3.65 16.00
N PRO A 171 -8.57 3.08 15.68
CA PRO A 171 -8.64 1.81 14.97
C PRO A 171 -8.08 1.97 13.55
N VAL A 172 -7.25 1.01 13.13
CA VAL A 172 -6.58 1.03 11.83
C VAL A 172 -7.15 -0.06 10.95
N PHE A 173 -7.59 0.31 9.75
CA PHE A 173 -8.05 -0.61 8.72
C PHE A 173 -7.07 -0.62 7.56
N ILE A 174 -6.55 -1.80 7.23
CA ILE A 174 -5.58 -2.00 6.15
C ILE A 174 -6.29 -2.63 4.96
N PHE A 175 -6.34 -1.89 3.86
CA PHE A 175 -6.92 -2.34 2.59
C PHE A 175 -5.81 -2.66 1.58
N GLY A 176 -6.05 -3.65 0.71
CA GLY A 176 -5.15 -4.01 -0.38
C GLY A 176 -4.56 -5.42 -0.23
N TYR A 177 -4.24 -6.03 -1.37
CA TYR A 177 -3.84 -7.43 -1.43
C TYR A 177 -2.34 -7.62 -1.21
N GLY A 178 -2.00 -8.62 -0.39
CA GLY A 178 -0.66 -9.20 -0.30
C GLY A 178 0.33 -8.49 0.62
N LEU A 179 0.01 -7.28 1.12
CA LEU A 179 0.94 -6.43 1.90
C LEU A 179 2.35 -6.48 1.30
N GLY A 180 2.47 -6.52 -0.03
CA GLY A 180 3.69 -6.97 -0.70
C GLY A 180 4.85 -5.98 -0.54
N ASP A 181 4.49 -4.73 -0.28
CA ASP A 181 5.37 -3.59 -0.13
C ASP A 181 6.34 -3.75 1.05
N PRO A 182 7.66 -3.77 0.82
CA PRO A 182 8.64 -3.91 1.88
C PRO A 182 8.56 -2.80 2.94
N ASN A 183 8.25 -1.57 2.54
CA ASN A 183 8.18 -0.41 3.43
C ASN A 183 6.99 -0.52 4.39
N VAL A 184 5.82 -0.88 3.88
CA VAL A 184 4.62 -1.15 4.69
C VAL A 184 4.85 -2.33 5.63
N LYS A 185 5.47 -3.42 5.15
CA LYS A 185 5.83 -4.56 6.02
C LYS A 185 6.74 -4.14 7.17
N GLU A 186 7.75 -3.34 6.88
CA GLU A 186 8.71 -2.88 7.88
C GLU A 186 8.05 -1.95 8.89
N ILE A 187 7.13 -1.07 8.47
CA ILE A 187 6.30 -0.26 9.36
C ILE A 187 5.48 -1.15 10.30
N LEU A 188 4.71 -2.09 9.75
CA LEU A 188 3.82 -2.94 10.55
C LEU A 188 4.61 -3.82 11.53
N ARG A 189 5.81 -4.27 11.13
CA ARG A 189 6.72 -4.99 12.02
C ARG A 189 7.20 -4.12 13.18
N ASP A 190 7.71 -2.92 12.90
CA ASP A 190 8.18 -1.99 13.95
C ASP A 190 7.07 -1.71 14.96
N ILE A 191 5.83 -1.57 14.47
CA ILE A 191 4.65 -1.36 15.33
C ILE A 191 4.32 -2.62 16.13
N GLY A 192 4.30 -3.80 15.50
CA GLY A 192 4.10 -5.09 16.16
C GLY A 192 5.07 -5.30 17.33
N GLU A 193 6.34 -4.96 17.16
CA GLU A 193 7.35 -5.08 18.21
C GLU A 193 7.10 -4.15 19.42
N LEU A 194 6.32 -3.08 19.25
CA LEU A 194 6.09 -2.05 20.28
C LEU A 194 4.75 -2.16 21.00
N VAL A 195 3.69 -2.56 20.31
CA VAL A 195 2.30 -2.54 20.82
C VAL A 195 1.63 -3.91 20.83
N ALA A 196 2.30 -4.97 20.37
CA ALA A 196 1.75 -6.30 20.55
C ALA A 196 1.70 -6.68 22.03
N ASP A 197 0.58 -7.27 22.44
CA ASP A 197 0.43 -7.85 23.76
C ASP A 197 1.19 -9.18 23.90
N ASP A 198 1.03 -9.86 25.04
CA ASP A 198 1.64 -11.18 25.29
C ASP A 198 1.21 -12.26 24.26
N THR A 199 0.17 -12.00 23.47
CA THR A 199 -0.33 -12.89 22.41
C THR A 199 0.25 -12.56 21.03
N GLY A 200 0.98 -11.45 20.88
CA GLY A 200 1.46 -10.97 19.58
C GLY A 200 0.43 -10.16 18.79
N LEU A 201 -0.75 -9.89 19.38
CA LEU A 201 -1.85 -9.19 18.72
C LEU A 201 -1.78 -7.68 18.99
N ILE A 202 -2.16 -6.89 17.98
CA ILE A 202 -2.45 -5.46 18.16
C ILE A 202 -3.97 -5.29 18.08
N ASP A 203 -4.62 -5.07 19.23
CA ASP A 203 -6.09 -5.04 19.37
C ASP A 203 -6.81 -4.04 18.46
N ASN A 204 -6.10 -3.01 17.98
CA ASN A 204 -6.66 -1.91 17.20
C ASN A 204 -6.33 -1.97 15.70
N VAL A 205 -5.81 -3.08 15.19
CA VAL A 205 -5.43 -3.22 13.77
C VAL A 205 -6.23 -4.32 13.09
N TYR A 206 -6.86 -3.95 11.98
CA TYR A 206 -7.72 -4.80 11.18
C TYR A 206 -7.24 -4.76 9.73
N GLN A 207 -7.06 -5.92 9.12
CA GLN A 207 -6.94 -6.06 7.68
C GLN A 207 -8.32 -6.27 7.06
N VAL A 208 -8.54 -5.84 5.83
CA VAL A 208 -9.79 -6.13 5.11
C VAL A 208 -9.46 -6.95 3.89
N ILE A 209 -9.92 -8.20 3.84
CA ILE A 209 -9.70 -9.11 2.72
C ILE A 209 -11.06 -9.39 2.07
N TRP A 210 -11.09 -9.27 0.75
CA TRP A 210 -12.23 -9.71 -0.03
C TRP A 210 -12.13 -11.21 -0.30
N VAL A 211 -13.23 -11.92 -0.05
CA VAL A 211 -13.35 -13.36 -0.27
C VAL A 211 -14.62 -13.61 -1.07
N GLU A 212 -14.47 -14.20 -2.26
CA GLU A 212 -15.55 -14.40 -3.23
C GLU A 212 -16.68 -15.29 -2.69
N ASP A 213 -16.31 -16.37 -2.00
CA ASP A 213 -17.23 -17.39 -1.50
C ASP A 213 -17.34 -17.38 0.03
N LEU A 214 -17.67 -16.22 0.61
CA LEU A 214 -17.95 -16.17 2.05
C LEU A 214 -19.23 -16.95 2.38
N PRO A 215 -19.18 -17.91 3.35
CA PRO A 215 -20.38 -18.58 3.80
C PRO A 215 -21.37 -17.55 4.39
N LYS A 216 -22.68 -17.76 4.17
CA LYS A 216 -23.76 -16.83 4.58
C LYS A 216 -23.76 -16.45 6.07
N ASN A 217 -23.17 -17.30 6.92
CA ASN A 217 -22.86 -17.01 8.31
C ASN A 217 -21.38 -17.34 8.50
N PRO A 218 -20.47 -16.40 8.20
CA PRO A 218 -19.08 -16.60 8.55
C PRO A 218 -19.00 -16.74 10.07
N PRO A 219 -18.24 -17.72 10.59
CA PRO A 219 -18.06 -17.83 12.03
C PRO A 219 -17.46 -16.53 12.57
N GLU A 220 -17.92 -16.14 13.75
CA GLU A 220 -17.53 -14.88 14.43
C GLU A 220 -16.01 -14.77 14.60
N GLN A 221 -15.35 -15.93 14.67
CA GLN A 221 -13.92 -16.14 14.50
C GLN A 221 -13.70 -17.32 13.55
N ALA A 222 -12.98 -17.12 12.45
CA ALA A 222 -12.44 -18.22 11.66
C ALA A 222 -10.95 -18.09 11.46
N VAL A 223 -10.26 -19.21 11.61
CA VAL A 223 -8.85 -19.35 11.32
C VAL A 223 -8.68 -19.76 9.86
N PHE A 224 -8.10 -18.89 9.04
CA PHE A 224 -7.66 -19.24 7.68
C PHE A 224 -6.15 -19.25 7.59
N PHE A 225 -5.61 -20.17 6.80
CA PHE A 225 -4.20 -20.16 6.45
C PHE A 225 -3.97 -19.22 5.27
N SER A 226 -3.65 -17.95 5.57
CA SER A 226 -3.15 -17.04 4.54
C SER A 226 -1.68 -17.33 4.31
N ARG A 227 -1.28 -17.53 3.05
CA ARG A 227 0.12 -17.78 2.71
C ARG A 227 0.87 -16.46 2.62
N TRP A 228 1.39 -15.99 3.75
CA TRP A 228 2.25 -14.82 3.83
C TRP A 228 3.72 -15.27 3.75
N GLN A 229 4.52 -14.71 2.83
CA GLN A 229 5.93 -15.10 2.61
C GLN A 229 6.18 -16.61 2.37
N GLY A 230 5.22 -17.35 1.81
CA GLY A 230 5.36 -18.81 1.63
C GLY A 230 5.19 -19.62 2.92
N VAL A 231 4.90 -18.96 4.04
CA VAL A 231 4.61 -19.53 5.36
C VAL A 231 3.09 -19.44 5.61
N SER A 232 2.52 -20.52 6.13
CA SER A 232 1.10 -20.59 6.47
C SER A 232 0.87 -19.81 7.76
N HIS A 233 0.09 -18.73 7.71
CA HIS A 233 -0.23 -17.91 8.87
C HIS A 233 -1.65 -18.16 9.34
N GLN A 234 -1.82 -18.31 10.66
CA GLN A 234 -3.13 -18.47 11.27
C GLN A 234 -3.83 -17.10 11.35
N CYS A 235 -4.76 -16.81 10.44
CA CYS A 235 -5.46 -15.52 10.35
C CYS A 235 -6.87 -15.65 10.94
N GLY A 236 -7.24 -14.80 11.90
CA GLY A 236 -8.58 -14.75 12.48
C GLY A 236 -9.50 -13.78 11.71
N ILE A 237 -10.63 -14.25 11.17
CA ILE A 237 -11.73 -13.38 10.70
C ILE A 237 -12.48 -12.86 11.93
N ARG A 238 -12.87 -11.59 11.97
CA ARG A 238 -13.82 -11.09 12.97
C ARG A 238 -14.96 -10.36 12.28
N THR A 239 -16.18 -10.86 12.45
CA THR A 239 -17.37 -10.31 11.76
C THR A 239 -18.07 -9.18 12.53
N GLU A 240 -17.69 -8.93 13.79
CA GLU A 240 -18.21 -7.84 14.60
C GLU A 240 -17.10 -6.86 15.04
N LEU A 241 -17.31 -5.56 14.79
CA LEU A 241 -16.52 -4.47 15.38
C LEU A 241 -16.66 -4.48 16.91
N PRO A 242 -15.62 -4.12 17.68
CA PRO A 242 -15.71 -4.01 19.14
C PRO A 242 -16.91 -3.15 19.58
N MET A 243 -17.52 -3.50 20.73
CA MET A 243 -18.67 -2.78 21.30
C MET A 243 -18.33 -1.30 21.54
N GLY A 244 -18.66 -0.45 20.57
CA GLY A 244 -18.38 0.99 20.55
C GLY A 244 -18.60 1.66 19.19
N LEU A 245 -18.60 0.88 18.09
CA LEU A 245 -18.72 1.39 16.71
C LEU A 245 -20.00 0.89 15.98
N ARG A 246 -21.10 0.62 16.70
CA ARG A 246 -22.36 0.16 16.08
C ARG A 246 -23.09 1.31 15.40
N GLY A 247 -22.78 1.54 14.13
CA GLY A 247 -23.48 2.49 13.28
C GLY A 247 -23.57 2.00 11.83
N THR A 248 -24.43 1.02 11.57
CA THR A 248 -25.20 0.75 10.32
C THR A 248 -25.56 -0.74 10.22
N LYS A 249 -26.69 -1.05 9.56
CA LYS A 249 -27.37 -2.37 9.56
C LYS A 249 -26.97 -3.25 8.35
N GLU A 250 -25.70 -3.31 7.97
CA GLU A 250 -25.22 -4.29 6.99
C GLU A 250 -23.89 -4.91 7.47
N PRO A 251 -23.73 -6.25 7.40
CA PRO A 251 -22.53 -6.92 7.88
C PRO A 251 -21.36 -6.66 6.91
N VAL A 252 -20.36 -5.92 7.36
CA VAL A 252 -19.04 -5.82 6.72
C VAL A 252 -18.12 -6.82 7.42
N SER A 253 -17.45 -7.70 6.68
CA SER A 253 -16.49 -8.68 7.22
C SER A 253 -15.10 -8.06 7.33
N PHE A 254 -14.40 -8.30 8.45
CA PHE A 254 -13.05 -7.80 8.73
C PHE A 254 -12.08 -8.98 8.97
N ASP A 255 -10.82 -8.80 8.62
CA ASP A 255 -9.73 -9.76 8.79
C ASP A 255 -8.63 -9.21 9.71
N ILE A 256 -7.77 -10.08 10.23
CA ILE A 256 -6.54 -9.69 10.93
C ILE A 256 -5.46 -10.71 10.51
N CYS A 257 -4.60 -10.41 9.52
CA CYS A 257 -3.42 -11.26 9.28
C CYS A 257 -2.29 -10.92 10.26
N GLN A 258 -1.63 -11.97 10.74
CA GLN A 258 -0.45 -11.92 11.60
C GLN A 258 0.76 -12.58 10.90
N PRO A 259 2.00 -12.10 11.12
CA PRO A 259 3.22 -12.86 10.85
C PRO A 259 3.59 -13.80 12.02
N GLU A 260 3.99 -15.05 11.77
CA GLU A 260 4.47 -15.96 12.83
C GLU A 260 5.88 -15.56 13.29
N ALA A 261 6.05 -15.33 14.59
CA ALA A 261 7.38 -15.30 15.20
C ALA A 261 7.97 -16.71 15.19
N SER A 262 9.11 -16.89 14.52
CA SER A 262 9.81 -18.17 14.50
C SER A 262 10.19 -18.61 15.92
N SER A 263 9.43 -19.54 16.49
CA SER A 263 9.81 -20.23 17.72
C SER A 263 9.94 -21.73 17.46
N ARG A 264 11.11 -22.26 17.82
CA ARG A 264 11.40 -23.68 17.78
C ARG A 264 10.53 -24.43 18.80
N SER A 265 10.06 -25.60 18.37
CA SER A 265 9.61 -26.76 19.16
C SER A 265 8.13 -26.86 19.53
N GLY A 266 7.54 -28.02 19.22
CA GLY A 266 6.31 -28.49 19.85
C GLY A 266 5.30 -29.14 18.89
N ARG A 267 5.52 -30.40 18.51
CA ARG A 267 4.45 -31.26 17.97
C ARG A 267 3.25 -31.25 18.93
N LYS A 268 2.05 -30.89 18.47
CA LYS A 268 0.80 -31.59 18.83
C LYS A 268 -0.17 -31.58 17.66
N ASN A 269 -0.66 -32.78 17.35
CA ASN A 269 -1.72 -33.10 16.41
C ASN A 269 -3.02 -32.34 16.78
N ASN A 270 -3.83 -31.99 15.77
CA ASN A 270 -5.20 -32.47 15.70
C ASN A 270 -5.83 -32.23 14.31
N GLU A 271 -6.11 -33.36 13.68
CA GLU A 271 -7.26 -33.73 12.83
C GLU A 271 -7.85 -32.70 11.84
N ALA A 272 -7.62 -33.03 10.58
CA ALA A 272 -8.37 -32.59 9.41
C ALA A 272 -9.86 -32.91 9.50
N TYR A 273 -10.69 -32.02 8.97
CA TYR A 273 -11.95 -32.42 8.37
C TYR A 273 -11.91 -32.08 6.88
N SER A 274 -11.77 -33.14 6.09
CA SER A 274 -12.20 -33.19 4.69
C SER A 274 -13.72 -33.28 4.65
N SER A 275 -14.36 -32.42 3.87
CA SER A 275 -15.50 -32.70 2.95
C SER A 275 -15.95 -31.39 2.31
#